data_AF-A0A6P1MJP1-F1
#
_entry.id   AF-A0A6P1MJP1-F1
#
_cell.length_a   1.000
_cell.length_b   1.000
_cell.length_c   1.000
_cell.angle_alpha   90.00
_cell.angle_beta   90.00
_cell.angle_gamma   90.00
#
_symmetry.space_group_name_H-M   'P 1'
#
loop_
_entity.id
_entity.type
_entity.pdbx_description
1 polymer ?
#
loop_
_entity_poly.entity_id
_entity_poly.type
_entity_poly.pdbx_seq_one_letter_code
_entity_poly.pdbx_strand_id
1 'polypeptide(L)'
;MSLIYKLTEIVDDCRNEYENILREIQQENFCCQFTTSEIYGDSDSAEENILAGGDNLNFVKHLLARKRFHEKIALIYVDPPFFSKADYKMQVKINARNLKDTFKVKQTVYTDIWKDGMESYLRMICIRLFMMRDLLTEDGCIWMHLDWHVAHYVKVLMDEVFGMDNFINEIIWNYKSGGTSSRHFARKHDTLLFYGKSKKYFFSAQKEKSYNRGLNHTDLRGRGIPG
;
A
#
# COMPACT_ATOMS: atom_id res chain seq x y z
N MET A 1 20.58 14.34 -13.52
CA MET A 1 19.46 15.14 -12.98
C MET A 1 19.03 14.51 -11.64
N SER A 2 18.71 15.29 -10.61
CA SER A 2 18.35 14.74 -9.29
C SER A 2 16.98 14.06 -9.33
N LEU A 3 16.70 13.16 -8.38
CA LEU A 3 15.40 12.50 -8.28
C LEU A 3 14.26 13.50 -8.04
N ILE A 4 14.52 14.59 -7.31
CA ILE A 4 13.51 15.62 -7.02
C ILE A 4 13.00 16.29 -8.31
N TYR A 5 13.90 16.61 -9.25
CA TYR A 5 13.49 17.16 -10.55
C TYR A 5 12.73 16.13 -11.38
N LYS A 6 13.09 14.86 -11.26
CA LYS A 6 12.38 13.78 -11.96
C LYS A 6 10.99 13.49 -11.38
N LEU A 7 10.73 13.83 -10.11
CA LEU A 7 9.42 13.59 -9.51
C LEU A 7 8.30 14.31 -10.26
N THR A 8 8.53 15.55 -10.70
CA THR A 8 7.53 16.30 -11.47
C THR A 8 7.29 15.64 -12.82
N GLU A 9 8.35 15.24 -13.53
CA GLU A 9 8.25 14.52 -14.80
C GLU A 9 7.49 13.19 -14.63
N ILE A 10 7.79 12.43 -13.57
CA ILE A 10 7.11 11.17 -13.24
C ILE A 10 5.61 11.41 -13.04
N VAL A 11 5.23 12.42 -12.25
CA VAL A 11 3.84 12.73 -11.97
C VAL A 11 3.11 13.14 -13.25
N ASP A 12 3.70 14.01 -14.07
CA ASP A 12 3.08 14.50 -15.31
C ASP A 12 2.90 13.38 -16.33
N ASP A 13 3.93 12.54 -16.52
CA ASP A 13 3.86 11.37 -17.40
C ASP A 13 2.79 10.39 -16.93
N CYS A 14 2.75 10.07 -15.63
CA CYS A 14 1.74 9.17 -15.07
C CYS A 14 0.34 9.77 -15.14
N ARG A 15 0.17 11.09 -15.02
CA ARG A 15 -1.12 11.76 -15.21
C ARG A 15 -1.59 11.63 -16.65
N ASN A 16 -0.72 11.88 -17.61
CA ASN A 16 -1.04 11.73 -19.04
C ASN A 16 -1.40 10.27 -19.39
N GLU A 17 -0.66 9.30 -18.86
CA GLU A 17 -0.97 7.87 -19.02
C GLU A 17 -2.34 7.53 -18.41
N TYR A 18 -2.61 8.00 -17.20
CA TYR A 18 -3.90 7.82 -16.52
C TYR A 18 -5.07 8.39 -17.33
N GLU A 19 -4.95 9.60 -17.87
CA GLU A 19 -5.98 10.21 -18.71
C GLU A 19 -6.23 9.40 -19.99
N ASN A 20 -5.17 8.85 -20.60
CA ASN A 20 -5.32 7.96 -21.76
C ASN A 20 -6.07 6.67 -21.39
N ILE A 21 -5.74 6.06 -20.25
CA ILE A 21 -6.44 4.88 -19.73
C ILE A 21 -7.93 5.17 -19.51
N LEU A 22 -8.28 6.33 -18.93
CA LEU A 22 -9.67 6.71 -18.74
C LEU A 22 -10.42 6.86 -20.06
N ARG A 23 -9.78 7.44 -21.10
CA ARG A 23 -10.37 7.54 -22.44
C ARG A 23 -10.59 6.17 -23.07
N GLU A 24 -9.63 5.25 -22.94
CA GLU A 24 -9.76 3.87 -23.43
C GLU A 24 -10.94 3.13 -22.77
N ILE A 25 -11.09 3.31 -21.45
CA ILE A 25 -12.21 2.74 -20.68
C ILE A 25 -13.55 3.31 -21.16
N GLN A 26 -13.65 4.63 -21.37
CA GLN A 26 -14.87 5.29 -21.84
C GLN A 26 -15.30 4.86 -23.24
N GLN A 27 -14.34 4.54 -24.10
CA GLN A 27 -14.59 4.07 -25.46
C GLN A 27 -14.91 2.56 -25.53
N GLU A 28 -15.00 1.87 -24.39
CA GLU A 28 -15.17 0.41 -24.28
C GLU A 28 -14.08 -0.38 -25.04
N ASN A 29 -12.95 0.27 -25.35
CA ASN A 29 -11.84 -0.32 -26.09
C ASN A 29 -10.95 -1.23 -25.21
N PHE A 30 -11.24 -1.29 -23.91
CA PHE A 30 -10.49 -2.10 -22.95
C PHE A 30 -11.21 -3.41 -22.62
N CYS A 31 -10.77 -4.49 -23.26
CA CYS A 31 -11.20 -5.86 -22.92
C CYS A 31 -10.03 -6.62 -22.29
N CYS A 32 -10.08 -6.82 -20.98
CA CYS A 32 -9.17 -7.72 -20.28
C CYS A 32 -9.98 -8.79 -19.56
N GLN A 33 -9.61 -10.05 -19.81
CA GLN A 33 -10.12 -11.18 -19.06
C GLN A 33 -9.16 -11.49 -17.92
N PHE A 34 -9.68 -11.53 -16.70
CA PHE A 34 -8.94 -11.95 -15.52
C PHE A 34 -9.40 -13.34 -15.10
N THR A 35 -8.44 -14.20 -14.77
CA THR A 35 -8.76 -15.41 -14.00
C THR A 35 -9.13 -14.96 -12.59
N THR A 36 -10.43 -14.94 -12.33
CA THR A 36 -10.99 -14.69 -11.00
C THR A 36 -11.37 -16.02 -10.37
N SER A 37 -11.01 -16.20 -9.11
CA SER A 37 -11.51 -17.30 -8.28
C SER A 37 -12.30 -16.71 -7.13
N GLU A 38 -13.49 -17.23 -6.92
CA GLU A 38 -14.33 -16.87 -5.77
C GLU A 38 -13.93 -17.74 -4.58
N ILE A 39 -13.58 -17.09 -3.46
CA ILE A 39 -13.26 -17.80 -2.22
C ILE A 39 -14.41 -17.57 -1.24
N TYR A 40 -15.16 -18.63 -1.00
CA TYR A 40 -16.23 -18.63 -0.02
C TYR A 40 -15.66 -18.84 1.39
N GLY A 41 -16.06 -17.98 2.33
CA GLY A 41 -15.78 -18.17 3.76
C GLY A 41 -16.71 -19.21 4.38
N ASP A 42 -16.32 -19.74 5.54
CA ASP A 42 -17.00 -20.85 6.24
C ASP A 42 -18.29 -20.43 6.98
N SER A 43 -19.10 -19.55 6.39
CA SER A 43 -20.35 -19.08 6.99
C SER A 43 -21.44 -18.92 5.93
N ASP A 44 -22.64 -19.42 6.21
CA ASP A 44 -23.86 -19.40 5.37
C ASP A 44 -24.35 -18.00 4.93
N SER A 45 -23.54 -16.94 5.15
CA SER A 45 -23.75 -15.56 4.71
C SER A 45 -22.55 -14.98 3.93
N ALA A 46 -21.79 -15.83 3.24
CA ALA A 46 -20.58 -15.41 2.53
C ALA A 46 -20.93 -14.46 1.37
N GLU A 47 -20.52 -13.19 1.48
CA GLU A 47 -20.45 -12.29 0.34
C GLU A 47 -19.43 -12.81 -0.70
N GLU A 48 -19.66 -12.49 -1.97
CA GLU A 48 -18.77 -12.83 -3.10
C GLU A 48 -17.37 -12.19 -2.89
N ASN A 49 -16.38 -12.96 -2.43
CA ASN A 49 -14.98 -12.51 -2.39
C ASN A 49 -14.28 -12.84 -3.70
N ILE A 50 -13.50 -11.89 -4.24
CA ILE A 50 -12.78 -12.06 -5.50
C ILE A 50 -11.27 -12.12 -5.23
N LEU A 51 -10.64 -13.21 -5.66
CA LEU A 51 -9.19 -13.28 -5.84
C LEU A 51 -8.88 -13.22 -7.34
N ALA A 52 -8.01 -12.30 -7.74
CA ALA A 52 -7.59 -12.12 -9.12
C ALA A 52 -6.09 -12.36 -9.28
N GLY A 53 -5.71 -13.18 -10.26
CA GLY A 53 -4.31 -13.39 -10.66
C GLY A 53 -3.93 -12.51 -11.85
N GLY A 54 -2.87 -11.72 -11.71
CA GLY A 54 -2.34 -10.90 -12.81
C GLY A 54 -1.64 -9.63 -12.32
N ASP A 55 -1.36 -8.71 -13.25
CA ASP A 55 -0.83 -7.39 -12.90
C ASP A 55 -1.94 -6.52 -12.28
N ASN A 56 -1.67 -5.98 -11.10
CA ASN A 56 -2.56 -5.08 -10.36
C ASN A 56 -3.04 -3.89 -11.20
N LEU A 57 -2.17 -3.27 -12.01
CA LEU A 57 -2.52 -2.16 -12.90
C LEU A 57 -3.66 -2.56 -13.84
N ASN A 58 -3.54 -3.72 -14.48
CA ASN A 58 -4.58 -4.20 -15.39
C ASN A 58 -5.86 -4.57 -14.64
N PHE A 59 -5.75 -5.08 -13.41
CA PHE A 59 -6.92 -5.43 -12.61
C PHE A 59 -7.67 -4.18 -12.11
N VAL A 60 -6.96 -3.16 -11.66
CA VAL A 60 -7.54 -1.87 -11.30
C VAL A 60 -8.20 -1.20 -12.51
N LYS A 61 -7.58 -1.26 -13.70
CA LYS A 61 -8.22 -0.84 -14.97
C LYS A 61 -9.52 -1.61 -15.23
N HIS A 62 -9.50 -2.93 -15.04
CA HIS A 62 -10.69 -3.77 -15.18
C HIS A 62 -11.81 -3.37 -14.22
N LEU A 63 -11.47 -3.09 -12.96
CA LEU A 63 -12.42 -2.63 -11.95
C LEU A 63 -13.01 -1.28 -12.34
N LEU A 64 -12.20 -0.32 -12.79
CA LEU A 64 -12.69 0.98 -13.24
C LEU A 64 -13.60 0.88 -14.47
N ALA A 65 -13.29 -0.02 -15.42
CA ALA A 65 -14.14 -0.27 -16.59
C ALA A 65 -15.51 -0.85 -16.22
N ARG A 66 -15.59 -1.57 -15.09
CA ARG A 66 -16.86 -2.05 -14.54
C ARG A 66 -17.50 -0.96 -13.70
N LYS A 67 -18.53 -0.29 -14.24
CA LYS A 67 -19.32 0.74 -13.54
C LYS A 67 -19.76 0.38 -12.11
N ARG A 68 -19.86 -0.92 -11.78
CA ARG A 68 -20.15 -1.42 -10.42
C ARG A 68 -19.06 -1.11 -9.39
N PHE A 69 -17.83 -0.82 -9.78
CA PHE A 69 -16.71 -0.65 -8.84
C PHE A 69 -16.10 0.77 -8.82
N HIS A 70 -16.49 1.63 -9.77
CA HIS A 70 -16.11 3.04 -9.73
C HIS A 70 -16.74 3.74 -8.53
N GLU A 71 -15.90 4.35 -7.68
CA GLU A 71 -16.29 4.98 -6.41
C GLU A 71 -17.11 4.08 -5.46
N LYS A 72 -16.79 2.78 -5.40
CA LYS A 72 -17.49 1.81 -4.52
C LYS A 72 -16.60 1.13 -3.49
N ILE A 73 -15.29 1.37 -3.52
CA ILE A 73 -14.36 0.75 -2.56
C ILE A 73 -14.22 1.65 -1.33
N ALA A 74 -14.59 1.14 -0.15
CA ALA A 74 -14.48 1.91 1.09
C ALA A 74 -13.05 1.96 1.66
N LEU A 75 -12.27 0.91 1.43
CA LEU A 75 -10.92 0.76 2.00
C LEU A 75 -10.00 0.08 1.01
N ILE A 76 -8.81 0.67 0.81
CA ILE A 76 -7.70 0.05 0.10
C ILE A 76 -6.52 -0.08 1.07
N TYR A 77 -5.92 -1.26 1.14
CA TYR A 77 -4.66 -1.49 1.83
C TYR A 77 -3.62 -1.94 0.81
N VAL A 78 -2.44 -1.31 0.82
CA VAL A 78 -1.36 -1.58 -0.13
C VAL A 78 -0.06 -1.82 0.62
N ASP A 79 0.58 -2.95 0.31
CA ASP A 79 1.90 -3.35 0.81
C ASP A 79 2.80 -3.61 -0.42
N PRO A 80 3.28 -2.54 -1.09
CA PRO A 80 4.09 -2.68 -2.29
C PRO A 80 5.50 -3.19 -1.95
N PRO A 81 6.29 -3.64 -2.95
CA PRO A 81 7.71 -3.87 -2.74
C PRO A 81 8.40 -2.66 -2.10
N PHE A 82 9.31 -2.89 -1.16
CA PHE A 82 9.99 -1.81 -0.41
C PHE A 82 11.23 -1.23 -1.10
N PHE A 83 11.52 -1.63 -2.34
CA PHE A 83 12.72 -1.19 -3.05
C PHE A 83 14.03 -1.52 -2.31
N SER A 84 14.04 -2.65 -1.58
CA SER A 84 15.18 -3.15 -0.83
C SER A 84 16.29 -3.72 -1.71
N LYS A 85 16.11 -3.71 -3.04
CA LYS A 85 17.01 -4.31 -4.06
C LYS A 85 17.25 -5.81 -3.84
N ALA A 86 16.23 -6.52 -3.34
CA ALA A 86 16.31 -7.95 -3.02
C ALA A 86 15.39 -8.77 -3.92
N ASP A 87 15.83 -9.95 -4.34
CA ASP A 87 14.95 -10.90 -5.03
C ASP A 87 13.95 -11.51 -4.03
N TYR A 88 12.65 -11.16 -4.15
CA TYR A 88 11.61 -11.82 -3.37
C TYR A 88 11.18 -13.13 -4.07
N LYS A 89 11.78 -14.23 -3.61
CA LYS A 89 11.47 -15.59 -4.07
C LYS A 89 10.52 -16.24 -3.07
N MET A 90 9.27 -16.49 -3.47
CA MET A 90 8.35 -17.30 -2.67
C MET A 90 8.64 -18.78 -2.92
N GLN A 91 8.77 -19.54 -1.83
CA GLN A 91 8.88 -21.01 -1.92
C GLN A 91 7.49 -21.61 -1.74
N VAL A 92 6.90 -22.05 -2.84
CA VAL A 92 5.64 -22.81 -2.81
C VAL A 92 6.00 -24.28 -2.59
N LYS A 93 5.51 -24.86 -1.48
CA LYS A 93 5.59 -26.30 -1.24
C LYS A 93 4.39 -26.95 -1.91
N ILE A 94 4.63 -27.71 -2.96
CA ILE A 94 3.58 -28.48 -3.62
C ILE A 94 3.57 -29.87 -2.98
N ASN A 95 2.48 -30.18 -2.28
CA ASN A 95 2.20 -31.51 -1.77
C ASN A 95 1.42 -32.28 -2.85
N ALA A 96 2.09 -33.14 -3.61
CA ALA A 96 1.41 -34.05 -4.52
C ALA A 96 0.73 -35.16 -3.68
N ARG A 97 -0.61 -35.30 -3.79
CA ARG A 97 -1.31 -36.45 -3.20
C ARG A 97 -0.73 -37.72 -3.83
N ASN A 98 -0.05 -38.54 -3.03
CA ASN A 98 0.55 -39.85 -3.34
C ASN A 98 2.06 -39.93 -3.70
N LEU A 99 2.87 -38.90 -3.45
CA LEU A 99 4.34 -39.05 -3.38
C LEU A 99 4.88 -38.60 -2.02
N LYS A 100 5.80 -39.37 -1.43
CA LYS A 100 6.50 -39.03 -0.17
C LYS A 100 7.43 -37.81 -0.30
N ASP A 101 7.65 -37.32 -1.53
CA ASP A 101 8.55 -36.20 -1.81
C ASP A 101 7.80 -34.87 -1.91
N THR A 102 8.17 -33.94 -1.03
CA THR A 102 7.72 -32.55 -1.08
C THR A 102 8.57 -31.76 -2.08
N PHE A 103 7.98 -31.32 -3.18
CA PHE A 103 8.69 -30.44 -4.13
C PHE A 103 8.62 -28.99 -3.64
N LYS A 104 9.78 -28.38 -3.43
CA LYS A 104 9.91 -26.94 -3.18
C LYS A 104 10.10 -26.24 -4.51
N VAL A 105 9.04 -25.64 -5.04
CA VAL A 105 9.14 -24.79 -6.23
C VAL A 105 9.46 -23.38 -5.77
N LYS A 106 10.59 -22.85 -6.20
CA LYS A 106 10.94 -21.43 -6.02
C LYS A 106 10.27 -20.65 -7.13
N GLN A 107 9.20 -19.93 -6.81
CA GLN A 107 8.56 -19.00 -7.73
C GLN A 107 9.03 -17.59 -7.37
N THR A 108 9.64 -16.88 -8.32
CA THR A 108 9.90 -15.45 -8.19
C THR A 108 8.54 -14.73 -8.27
N VAL A 109 8.13 -14.04 -7.20
CA VAL A 109 6.83 -13.35 -7.16
C VAL A 109 6.94 -12.00 -7.85
N TYR A 110 8.04 -11.28 -7.60
CA TYR A 110 8.46 -10.11 -8.36
C TYR A 110 9.97 -9.90 -8.16
N THR A 111 10.62 -9.23 -9.09
CA THR A 111 12.02 -8.79 -8.96
C THR A 111 12.05 -7.34 -8.49
N ASP A 112 12.63 -7.07 -7.33
CA ASP A 112 12.83 -5.69 -6.83
C ASP A 112 14.09 -5.03 -7.42
N ILE A 113 14.46 -5.45 -8.64
CA ILE A 113 15.58 -4.93 -9.42
C ILE A 113 14.96 -4.19 -10.60
N TRP A 114 14.81 -2.89 -10.38
CA TRP A 114 14.26 -1.96 -11.33
C TRP A 114 15.38 -1.50 -12.27
N LYS A 115 15.27 -1.77 -13.58
CA LYS A 115 16.33 -1.44 -14.56
C LYS A 115 16.70 0.06 -14.54
N ASP A 116 15.70 0.92 -14.33
CA ASP A 116 15.86 2.38 -14.22
C ASP A 116 15.86 2.87 -12.75
N GLY A 117 16.04 1.95 -11.80
CA GLY A 117 16.11 2.26 -10.37
C GLY A 117 14.81 2.85 -9.80
N MET A 118 14.97 3.78 -8.86
CA MET A 118 13.88 4.35 -8.07
C MET A 118 12.85 5.09 -8.92
N GLU A 119 13.24 5.64 -10.07
CA GLU A 119 12.32 6.31 -10.99
C GLU A 119 11.23 5.36 -11.50
N SER A 120 11.61 4.19 -12.01
CA SER A 120 10.62 3.22 -12.52
C SER A 120 9.75 2.64 -11.41
N TYR A 121 10.28 2.49 -10.19
CA TYR A 121 9.49 2.14 -9.01
C TYR A 121 8.42 3.22 -8.70
N LEU A 122 8.82 4.49 -8.68
CA LEU A 122 7.91 5.60 -8.41
C LEU A 122 6.85 5.75 -9.51
N ARG A 123 7.21 5.56 -10.79
CA ARG A 123 6.25 5.48 -11.90
C ARG A 123 5.26 4.34 -11.68
N MET A 124 5.74 3.14 -11.29
CA MET A 124 4.90 1.99 -10.98
C MET A 124 3.87 2.28 -9.87
N ILE A 125 4.28 2.95 -8.80
CA ILE A 125 3.37 3.36 -7.70
C ILE A 125 2.42 4.46 -8.17
N CYS A 126 2.94 5.53 -8.78
CA CYS A 126 2.18 6.74 -9.11
C CYS A 126 0.96 6.44 -9.99
N ILE A 127 1.14 5.69 -11.07
CA ILE A 127 0.03 5.33 -11.97
C ILE A 127 -1.07 4.54 -11.23
N ARG A 128 -0.68 3.66 -10.31
CA ARG A 128 -1.62 2.86 -9.49
C ARG A 128 -2.39 3.72 -8.50
N LEU A 129 -1.73 4.69 -7.87
CA LEU A 129 -2.38 5.61 -6.94
C LEU A 129 -3.49 6.41 -7.62
N PHE A 130 -3.25 6.94 -8.82
CA PHE A 130 -4.27 7.70 -9.57
C PHE A 130 -5.56 6.90 -9.77
N MET A 131 -5.45 5.65 -10.22
CA MET A 131 -6.64 4.83 -10.44
C MET A 131 -7.26 4.31 -9.15
N MET A 132 -6.46 3.99 -8.14
CA MET A 132 -6.98 3.56 -6.83
C MET A 132 -7.82 4.66 -6.17
N ARG A 133 -7.44 5.93 -6.34
CA ARG A 133 -8.24 7.08 -5.87
C ARG A 133 -9.66 7.08 -6.45
N ASP A 134 -9.81 6.75 -7.73
CA ASP A 134 -11.11 6.75 -8.41
C ASP A 134 -11.96 5.51 -8.10
N LEU A 135 -11.35 4.44 -7.58
CA LEU A 135 -12.10 3.31 -7.03
C LEU A 135 -12.72 3.63 -5.67
N LEU A 136 -12.11 4.54 -4.90
CA LEU A 136 -12.56 4.87 -3.57
C LEU A 136 -13.91 5.61 -3.56
N THR A 137 -14.76 5.28 -2.59
CA THR A 137 -15.91 6.12 -2.23
C THR A 137 -15.44 7.48 -1.68
N GLU A 138 -16.32 8.48 -1.66
CA GLU A 138 -16.00 9.81 -1.11
C GLU A 138 -15.57 9.78 0.37
N ASP A 139 -16.11 8.84 1.14
CA ASP A 139 -15.76 8.56 2.54
C ASP A 139 -14.69 7.46 2.67
N GLY A 140 -14.16 6.97 1.55
CA GLY A 140 -13.20 5.89 1.50
C GLY A 140 -11.78 6.34 1.87
N CYS A 141 -10.96 5.36 2.21
CA CYS A 141 -9.59 5.61 2.64
C CYS A 141 -8.58 4.59 2.12
N ILE A 142 -7.31 4.98 2.12
CA ILE A 142 -6.18 4.15 1.69
C ILE A 142 -5.08 4.12 2.75
N TRP A 143 -4.52 2.93 2.94
CA TRP A 143 -3.39 2.65 3.80
C TRP A 143 -2.23 2.15 2.94
N MET A 144 -1.08 2.81 3.04
CA MET A 144 0.12 2.44 2.31
C MET A 144 1.23 2.07 3.29
N HIS A 145 1.66 0.81 3.26
CA HIS A 145 2.71 0.27 4.12
C HIS A 145 4.07 0.35 3.43
N LEU A 146 5.05 1.00 4.05
CA LEU A 146 6.33 1.33 3.44
C LEU A 146 7.46 1.24 4.45
N ASP A 147 8.66 0.93 3.98
CA ASP A 147 9.86 1.11 4.79
C ASP A 147 10.55 2.46 4.51
N TRP A 148 11.64 2.69 5.24
CA TRP A 148 12.46 3.90 5.19
C TRP A 148 13.08 4.22 3.82
N HIS A 149 13.17 3.28 2.87
CA HIS A 149 13.76 3.54 1.56
C HIS A 149 12.86 4.44 0.70
N VAL A 150 11.54 4.27 0.81
CA VAL A 150 10.55 4.82 -0.14
C VAL A 150 9.46 5.66 0.52
N ALA A 151 9.27 5.54 1.84
CA ALA A 151 8.20 6.23 2.59
C ALA A 151 8.03 7.70 2.21
N HIS A 152 9.12 8.47 2.20
CA HIS A 152 9.07 9.91 1.92
C HIS A 152 8.72 10.23 0.46
N TYR A 153 9.23 9.46 -0.50
CA TYR A 153 8.95 9.71 -1.91
C TYR A 153 7.50 9.34 -2.25
N VAL A 154 7.02 8.20 -1.74
CA VAL A 154 5.63 7.78 -1.94
C VAL A 154 4.67 8.73 -1.21
N LYS A 155 5.03 9.25 -0.03
CA LYS A 155 4.25 10.29 0.65
C LYS A 155 4.02 11.51 -0.24
N VAL A 156 5.07 12.01 -0.91
CA VAL A 156 4.96 13.14 -1.84
C VAL A 156 4.04 12.79 -3.02
N LEU A 157 4.13 11.59 -3.57
CA LEU A 157 3.23 11.14 -4.64
C LEU A 157 1.77 11.05 -4.15
N MET A 158 1.53 10.57 -2.93
CA MET A 158 0.20 10.51 -2.34
C MET A 158 -0.36 11.92 -2.06
N ASP A 159 0.47 12.87 -1.64
CA ASP A 159 0.07 14.29 -1.50
C ASP A 159 -0.42 14.87 -2.82
N GLU A 160 0.25 14.55 -3.92
CA GLU A 160 -0.16 15.02 -5.26
C GLU A 160 -1.45 14.35 -5.74
N VAL A 161 -1.61 13.03 -5.50
CA VAL A 161 -2.76 12.27 -6.02
C VAL A 161 -4.02 12.49 -5.19
N PHE A 162 -3.91 12.40 -3.87
CA PHE A 162 -5.03 12.49 -2.92
C PHE A 162 -5.23 13.90 -2.38
N GLY A 163 -4.24 14.79 -2.52
CA GLY A 163 -4.22 16.10 -1.89
C GLY A 163 -3.57 16.04 -0.50
N MET A 164 -2.62 16.94 -0.26
CA MET A 164 -1.94 17.08 1.04
C MET A 164 -2.93 17.25 2.20
N ASP A 165 -4.01 17.97 1.96
CA ASP A 165 -5.07 18.19 2.92
C ASP A 165 -5.77 16.89 3.35
N ASN A 166 -5.80 15.86 2.50
CA ASN A 166 -6.46 14.59 2.81
C ASN A 166 -5.53 13.57 3.48
N PHE A 167 -4.30 13.98 3.81
CA PHE A 167 -3.44 13.21 4.70
C PHE A 167 -4.03 13.19 6.12
N ILE A 168 -4.21 12.00 6.68
CA ILE A 168 -4.83 11.82 7.99
C ILE A 168 -3.76 11.57 9.05
N ASN A 169 -2.90 10.57 8.85
CA ASN A 169 -1.89 10.21 9.85
C ASN A 169 -0.71 9.41 9.27
N GLU A 170 0.42 9.48 9.99
CA GLU A 170 1.55 8.56 9.84
C GLU A 170 1.58 7.61 11.04
N ILE A 171 1.44 6.32 10.79
CA ILE A 171 1.45 5.30 11.83
C ILE A 171 2.80 4.57 11.78
N ILE A 172 3.49 4.53 12.92
CA ILE A 172 4.77 3.83 13.07
C ILE A 172 4.52 2.39 13.50
N TRP A 173 4.75 1.46 12.58
CA TRP A 173 4.63 0.02 12.83
C TRP A 173 5.94 -0.51 13.42
N ASN A 174 6.01 -0.56 14.76
CA ASN A 174 7.21 -0.99 15.48
C ASN A 174 7.23 -2.50 15.71
N TYR A 175 8.34 -3.16 15.40
CA TYR A 175 8.55 -4.58 15.64
C TYR A 175 9.61 -4.84 16.72
N LYS A 176 9.38 -5.86 17.55
CA LYS A 176 10.22 -6.15 18.73
C LYS A 176 11.63 -6.63 18.35
N SER A 177 11.78 -7.31 17.22
CA SER A 177 13.01 -7.93 16.76
C SER A 177 13.73 -7.07 15.71
N GLY A 178 15.00 -6.76 15.91
CA GLY A 178 15.81 -6.06 14.93
C GLY A 178 17.29 -6.24 15.24
N GLY A 179 18.12 -6.41 14.20
CA GLY A 179 19.56 -6.57 14.37
C GLY A 179 20.19 -5.34 15.02
N THR A 180 21.23 -5.55 15.82
CA THR A 180 22.05 -4.48 16.37
C THR A 180 23.07 -4.05 15.31
N SER A 181 23.15 -2.75 15.04
CA SER A 181 24.23 -2.18 14.24
C SER A 181 25.19 -1.43 15.16
N SER A 182 26.49 -1.53 14.88
CA SER A 182 27.54 -0.78 15.58
C SER A 182 27.70 0.65 15.07
N ARG A 183 27.12 0.97 13.90
CA ARG A 183 27.33 2.24 13.19
C ARG A 183 26.10 3.15 13.13
N HIS A 184 24.92 2.61 13.40
CA HIS A 184 23.66 3.35 13.35
C HIS A 184 22.64 2.70 14.28
N PHE A 185 21.57 3.43 14.58
CA PHE A 185 20.45 2.87 15.33
C PHE A 185 19.82 1.69 14.58
N ALA A 186 19.32 0.73 15.35
CA ALA A 186 18.58 -0.39 14.81
C ALA A 186 17.32 0.12 14.11
N ARG A 187 17.10 -0.33 12.87
CA ARG A 187 15.82 -0.13 12.18
C ARG A 187 14.80 -1.03 12.87
N LYS A 188 13.76 -0.43 13.43
CA LYS A 188 12.75 -1.11 14.25
C LYS A 188 11.33 -0.82 13.84
N HIS A 189 11.12 -0.07 12.77
CA HIS A 189 9.80 0.26 12.33
C HIS A 189 9.69 0.34 10.82
N ASP A 190 8.47 0.16 10.37
CA ASP A 190 7.96 0.55 9.06
C ASP A 190 6.91 1.67 9.26
N THR A 191 6.55 2.32 8.18
CA THR A 191 5.61 3.45 8.15
C THR A 191 4.34 3.05 7.41
N LEU A 192 3.20 3.32 8.02
CA LEU A 192 1.88 3.21 7.42
C LEU A 192 1.33 4.62 7.18
N LEU A 193 1.18 5.00 5.92
CA LEU A 193 0.57 6.28 5.53
C LEU A 193 -0.93 6.11 5.39
N PHE A 194 -1.70 6.96 6.06
CA PHE A 194 -3.16 6.93 6.05
C PHE A 194 -3.74 8.19 5.40
N TYR A 195 -4.52 7.99 4.33
CA TYR A 195 -5.17 9.04 3.55
C TYR A 195 -6.67 8.77 3.38
N GLY A 196 -7.46 9.84 3.37
CA GLY A 196 -8.83 9.81 2.86
C GLY A 196 -8.85 10.14 1.37
N LYS A 197 -9.89 9.71 0.65
CA LYS A 197 -10.17 10.28 -0.68
C LYS A 197 -10.60 11.75 -0.56
N SER A 198 -11.36 12.06 0.48
CA SER A 198 -11.81 13.41 0.83
C SER A 198 -11.76 13.64 2.34
N LYS A 199 -12.08 14.86 2.76
CA LYS A 199 -12.27 15.23 4.17
C LYS A 199 -13.42 14.49 4.87
N LYS A 200 -14.29 13.81 4.12
CA LYS A 200 -15.45 13.06 4.64
C LYS A 200 -15.11 11.62 5.01
N TYR A 201 -13.83 11.26 5.07
CA TYR A 201 -13.40 9.90 5.34
C TYR A 201 -14.06 9.31 6.60
N PHE A 202 -14.41 8.03 6.53
CA PHE A 202 -14.94 7.30 7.67
C PHE A 202 -13.81 6.58 8.40
N PHE A 203 -13.65 6.83 9.70
CA PHE A 203 -12.75 6.07 10.56
C PHE A 203 -13.34 5.91 11.97
N SER A 204 -13.59 4.66 12.36
CA SER A 204 -14.06 4.31 13.69
C SER A 204 -12.87 3.89 14.56
N ALA A 205 -12.24 4.87 15.20
CA ALA A 205 -11.13 4.61 16.10
C ALA A 205 -11.58 3.75 17.29
N GLN A 206 -10.84 2.67 17.58
CA GLN A 206 -11.04 1.91 18.80
C GLN A 206 -10.74 2.82 20.00
N LYS A 207 -11.72 2.98 20.90
CA LYS A 207 -11.57 3.77 22.12
C LYS A 207 -10.81 2.95 23.15
N GLU A 208 -9.50 3.07 23.18
CA GLU A 208 -8.72 2.60 24.32
C GLU A 208 -8.77 3.61 25.46
N LYS A 209 -8.85 3.13 26.69
CA LYS A 209 -8.73 3.99 27.88
C LYS A 209 -7.31 4.54 27.90
N SER A 210 -7.16 5.86 27.79
CA SER A 210 -5.86 6.52 27.95
C SER A 210 -5.27 6.20 29.33
N TYR A 211 -4.14 5.50 29.36
CA TYR A 211 -3.37 5.23 30.58
C TYR A 211 -2.75 6.50 31.19
N ASN A 212 -2.81 7.64 30.49
CA ASN A 212 -2.23 8.92 30.90
C ASN A 212 -3.26 9.92 31.44
N ARG A 213 -4.54 9.54 31.64
CA ARG A 213 -5.52 10.39 32.35
C ARG A 213 -5.13 10.48 33.84
N GLY A 214 -4.23 11.41 34.15
CA GLY A 214 -3.79 11.71 35.53
C GLY A 214 -2.33 12.15 35.66
N LEU A 215 -1.49 11.95 34.63
CA LEU A 215 -0.09 12.37 34.68
C LEU A 215 0.05 13.79 34.10
N ASN A 216 0.01 14.79 34.98
CA ASN A 216 0.41 16.15 34.64
C ASN A 216 1.94 16.19 34.49
N HIS A 217 2.44 16.90 33.47
CA HIS A 217 3.88 17.13 33.24
C HIS A 217 4.61 17.70 34.49
N THR A 218 3.87 18.28 35.44
CA THR A 218 4.42 18.82 36.69
C THR A 218 4.82 17.77 37.72
N ASP A 219 4.39 16.51 37.58
CA ASP A 219 4.66 15.47 38.61
C ASP A 219 6.08 14.87 38.54
N LEU A 220 6.89 15.29 37.57
CA LEU A 220 8.29 14.88 37.41
C LEU A 220 9.30 15.88 37.99
N ARG A 221 8.84 16.95 38.65
CA ARG A 221 9.72 17.88 39.38
C ARG A 221 9.45 17.82 40.87
N GLY A 222 10.19 16.96 41.58
CA GLY A 222 10.34 17.10 43.03
C GLY A 222 9.94 15.87 43.85
N ARG A 223 10.71 14.79 43.74
CA ARG A 223 11.09 14.02 44.92
C ARG A 223 12.60 13.82 44.87
N GLY A 224 13.32 14.68 45.59
CA GLY A 224 14.71 14.43 45.91
C GLY A 224 14.81 13.09 46.63
N ILE A 225 15.73 12.25 46.17
CA ILE A 225 16.11 11.01 46.83
C ILE A 225 16.77 11.42 48.15
N PRO A 226 16.24 11.05 49.33
CA PRO A 226 16.99 11.20 50.58
C PRO A 226 18.18 10.23 50.53
N GLY A 227 19.36 10.75 50.85
CA GLY A 227 20.63 10.00 50.84
C GLY A 227 20.73 8.90 51.88
#